data_AF-A0AAP0LJ32-F1
#
_entry.id   AF-A0AAP0LJ32-F1
#
_cell.length_a   1.000
_cell.length_b   1.000
_cell.length_c   1.000
_cell.angle_alpha   90.00
_cell.angle_beta   90.00
_cell.angle_gamma   90.00
#
_symmetry.space_group_name_H-M   'P 1'
#
loop_
_entity.id
_entity.type
_entity.pdbx_description
1 polymer ?
#
loop_
_entity_poly.entity_id
_entity_poly.type
_entity_poly.pdbx_seq_one_letter_code
_entity_poly.pdbx_strand_id
1 'polypeptide(L)'
;MRESTGKKYRDFQIPCDWMMDSGLIGQMKVSSLRLAKEYMKRVSKELQSSECWREDNLMLQGVRFAYRVHQFAGGFDAETIQAFEELKKVGLSSHK
;
A
#
# COMPACT_ATOMS: atom_id res chain seq x y z
N MET A 1 3.36 -15.21 -13.95
CA MET A 1 2.00 -15.79 -13.97
C MET A 1 0.99 -15.00 -14.82
N ARG A 2 1.08 -13.67 -14.92
CA ARG A 2 0.12 -12.85 -15.70
C ARG A 2 0.38 -12.86 -17.22
N GLU A 3 1.64 -13.02 -17.64
CA GLU A 3 2.04 -13.00 -19.05
C GLU A 3 1.61 -14.25 -19.84
N SER A 4 1.55 -15.42 -19.19
CA SER A 4 1.20 -16.69 -19.83
C SER A 4 -0.25 -16.74 -20.34
N THR A 5 -1.17 -16.03 -19.69
CA THR A 5 -2.58 -15.94 -20.13
C THR A 5 -2.78 -14.81 -21.16
N GLY A 6 -1.92 -13.79 -21.13
CA GLY A 6 -1.99 -12.64 -22.04
C GLY A 6 -1.90 -13.00 -23.51
N LYS A 7 -1.18 -14.09 -23.86
CA LYS A 7 -1.11 -14.60 -25.23
C LYS A 7 -2.49 -15.03 -25.75
N LYS A 8 -3.24 -15.82 -24.96
CA LYS A 8 -4.58 -16.30 -25.34
C LYS A 8 -5.54 -15.14 -25.56
N TYR A 9 -5.50 -14.12 -24.71
CA TYR A 9 -6.37 -12.95 -24.87
C TYR A 9 -6.07 -12.17 -26.16
N ARG A 10 -4.79 -12.04 -26.53
CA ARG A 10 -4.41 -11.45 -27.83
C ARG A 10 -4.90 -12.30 -29.01
N ASP A 11 -4.81 -13.62 -28.91
CA ASP A 11 -5.30 -14.54 -29.96
C ASP A 11 -6.82 -14.39 -30.17
N PHE A 12 -7.59 -14.11 -29.11
CA PHE A 12 -9.03 -13.81 -29.18
C PHE A 12 -9.36 -12.32 -29.39
N GLN A 13 -8.37 -11.47 -29.68
CA GLN A 13 -8.54 -10.02 -29.84
C GLN A 13 -9.21 -9.33 -28.64
N ILE A 14 -9.07 -9.89 -27.44
CA ILE A 14 -9.58 -9.30 -26.20
C ILE A 14 -8.62 -8.17 -25.77
N PRO A 15 -9.10 -6.92 -25.64
CA PRO A 15 -8.25 -5.80 -25.21
C PRO A 15 -7.65 -6.05 -23.82
N CYS A 16 -6.33 -6.07 -23.74
CA CYS A 16 -5.58 -6.35 -22.50
C CYS A 16 -4.64 -5.24 -22.08
N ASP A 17 -4.43 -4.22 -22.90
CA ASP A 17 -3.45 -3.16 -22.63
C ASP A 17 -3.76 -2.41 -21.33
N TRP A 18 -5.05 -2.23 -21.02
CA TRP A 18 -5.50 -1.63 -19.75
C TRP A 18 -5.06 -2.42 -18.52
N MET A 19 -4.89 -3.74 -18.65
CA MET A 19 -4.43 -4.60 -17.57
C MET A 19 -2.93 -4.51 -17.34
N MET A 20 -2.15 -4.14 -18.35
CA MET A 20 -0.69 -4.10 -18.25
C MET A 20 -0.25 -3.06 -17.22
N ASP A 21 0.97 -3.19 -16.69
CA ASP A 21 1.53 -2.20 -15.77
C ASP A 21 1.76 -0.83 -16.45
N SER A 22 1.81 -0.80 -17.79
CA SER A 22 1.77 0.44 -18.58
C SER A 22 0.37 1.04 -18.74
N GLY A 23 -0.67 0.30 -18.35
CA GLY A 23 -2.08 0.68 -18.49
C GLY A 23 -2.70 1.24 -17.21
N LEU A 24 -4.03 1.12 -17.11
CA LEU A 24 -4.81 1.61 -15.97
C LEU A 24 -4.39 0.95 -14.65
N ILE A 25 -4.04 -0.35 -14.68
CA ILE A 25 -3.58 -1.07 -13.49
C ILE A 25 -2.32 -0.43 -12.89
N GLY A 26 -1.35 -0.01 -13.72
CA GLY A 26 -0.16 0.70 -13.24
C GLY A 26 -0.50 2.00 -12.51
N GLN A 27 -1.40 2.80 -13.10
CA GLN A 27 -1.86 4.06 -12.50
C GLN A 27 -2.58 3.83 -11.17
N MET A 28 -3.38 2.76 -11.06
CA MET A 28 -4.03 2.35 -9.82
C MET A 28 -3.02 1.94 -8.75
N LYS A 29 -1.96 1.20 -9.11
CA LYS A 29 -0.87 0.84 -8.18
C LYS A 29 -0.19 2.08 -7.63
N VAL A 30 0.22 3.01 -8.49
CA VAL A 30 0.88 4.28 -8.09
C VAL A 30 -0.03 5.12 -7.19
N SER A 31 -1.30 5.27 -7.56
CA SER A 31 -2.27 6.02 -6.75
C SER A 31 -2.50 5.37 -5.37
N SER A 32 -2.54 4.04 -5.33
CA SER A 32 -2.67 3.27 -4.09
C SER A 32 -1.45 3.43 -3.18
N LEU A 33 -0.24 3.44 -3.74
CA LEU A 33 1.00 3.71 -2.99
C LEU A 33 0.97 5.11 -2.37
N ARG A 34 0.59 6.12 -3.16
CA ARG A 34 0.44 7.49 -2.65
C ARG A 34 -0.56 7.56 -1.51
N LEU A 35 -1.70 6.88 -1.62
CA LEU A 35 -2.70 6.82 -0.55
C LEU A 35 -2.17 6.10 0.70
N ALA A 36 -1.46 4.97 0.54
CA ALA A 36 -0.81 4.27 1.64
C ALA A 36 0.17 5.15 2.38
N LYS A 37 1.02 5.89 1.66
CA LYS A 37 1.96 6.85 2.25
C LYS A 37 1.25 7.89 3.12
N GLU A 38 0.25 8.58 2.58
CA GLU A 38 -0.47 9.62 3.32
C GLU A 38 -1.25 9.04 4.51
N TYR A 39 -1.83 7.85 4.35
CA TYR A 39 -2.52 7.15 5.43
C TYR A 39 -1.56 6.79 6.58
N MET A 40 -0.41 6.18 6.28
CA MET A 40 0.59 5.82 7.29
C MET A 40 1.15 7.04 8.02
N LYS A 41 1.39 8.14 7.31
CA LYS A 41 1.79 9.43 7.92
C LYS A 41 0.72 9.95 8.88
N ARG A 42 -0.56 9.90 8.47
CA ARG A 42 -1.67 10.32 9.32
C ARG A 42 -1.82 9.44 10.56
N VAL A 43 -1.73 8.13 10.40
CA VAL A 43 -1.77 7.18 11.54
C VAL A 43 -0.62 7.45 12.49
N SER A 44 0.61 7.63 11.98
CA SER A 44 1.78 7.92 12.81
C SER A 44 1.61 9.21 13.62
N LYS A 45 1.06 10.26 13.01
CA LYS A 45 0.75 11.52 13.69
C LYS A 45 -0.30 11.35 14.77
N GLU A 46 -1.38 10.64 14.47
CA GLU A 46 -2.48 10.42 15.42
C GLU A 46 -2.01 9.61 16.64
N LEU A 47 -1.22 8.54 16.41
CA LEU A 47 -0.61 7.72 17.47
C LEU A 47 0.33 8.53 18.37
N GLN A 48 1.01 9.54 17.85
CA GLN A 48 1.87 10.43 18.66
C GLN A 48 1.09 11.48 19.45
N SER A 49 -0.11 11.87 18.99
CA SER A 49 -0.93 12.92 19.62
C SER A 49 -1.98 12.41 20.60
N SER A 50 -2.31 11.13 20.53
CA SER A 50 -3.36 10.48 21.32
C SER A 50 -2.76 9.93 22.62
N GLU A 51 -3.36 10.23 23.78
CA GLU A 51 -3.17 9.48 25.04
C GLU A 51 -4.23 8.35 25.19
N CYS A 52 -4.84 7.90 24.08
CA CYS A 52 -6.09 7.14 24.09
C CYS A 52 -5.89 5.64 23.82
N TRP A 53 -6.56 4.84 24.64
CA TRP A 53 -6.74 3.37 24.69
C TRP A 53 -7.12 2.64 23.37
N ARG A 54 -7.10 3.29 22.21
CA ARG A 54 -7.38 2.69 20.88
C ARG A 54 -6.19 2.66 19.93
N GLU A 55 -4.99 2.97 20.42
CA GLU A 55 -3.74 2.95 19.64
C GLU A 55 -3.48 1.61 18.94
N ASP A 56 -3.63 0.49 19.65
CA ASP A 56 -3.38 -0.85 19.07
C ASP A 56 -4.30 -1.16 17.88
N ASN A 57 -5.56 -0.74 17.96
CA ASN A 57 -6.51 -0.90 16.87
C ASN A 57 -6.14 -0.02 15.67
N LEU A 58 -5.66 1.20 15.91
CA LEU A 58 -5.29 2.14 14.86
C LEU A 58 -3.99 1.73 14.17
N MET A 59 -2.98 1.29 14.92
CA MET A 59 -1.73 0.76 14.38
C MET A 59 -1.98 -0.48 13.53
N LEU A 60 -2.79 -1.42 14.02
CA LEU A 60 -3.14 -2.63 13.28
C LEU A 60 -3.88 -2.32 11.96
N GLN A 61 -4.78 -1.34 11.96
CA GLN A 61 -5.44 -0.86 10.75
C GLN A 61 -4.45 -0.23 9.77
N GLY A 62 -3.54 0.62 10.28
CA GLY A 62 -2.37 1.17 9.59
C GLY A 62 -1.60 0.13 8.80
N VAL A 63 -1.10 -0.89 9.52
CA VAL A 63 -0.27 -1.96 8.97
C VAL A 63 -1.05 -2.85 8.00
N ARG A 64 -2.31 -3.21 8.31
CA ARG A 64 -3.13 -4.04 7.42
C ARG A 64 -3.40 -3.35 6.08
N PHE A 65 -3.68 -2.05 6.10
CA PHE A 65 -3.88 -1.29 4.89
C PHE A 65 -2.59 -1.23 4.05
N ALA A 66 -1.47 -0.87 4.70
CA ALA A 66 -0.15 -0.84 4.06
C ALA A 66 0.19 -2.19 3.41
N TYR A 67 0.00 -3.31 4.13
CA TYR A 67 0.25 -4.65 3.63
C TYR A 67 -0.59 -4.99 2.38
N ARG A 68 -1.87 -4.61 2.37
CA ARG A 68 -2.73 -4.85 1.20
C ARG A 68 -2.27 -4.06 -0.02
N VAL A 69 -1.87 -2.81 0.16
CA VAL A 69 -1.31 -1.99 -0.92
C VAL A 69 0.01 -2.56 -1.41
N HIS A 70 0.89 -3.02 -0.50
CA HIS A 70 2.16 -3.66 -0.86
C HIS A 70 1.95 -4.88 -1.76
N GLN A 71 1.02 -5.77 -1.39
CA GLN A 71 0.69 -6.97 -2.17
C GLN A 71 0.10 -6.62 -3.54
N PHE A 72 -0.73 -5.57 -3.61
CA PHE A 72 -1.33 -5.12 -4.86
C PHE A 72 -0.32 -4.46 -5.81
N ALA A 73 0.52 -3.56 -5.28
CA ALA A 73 1.51 -2.82 -6.06
C ALA A 73 2.74 -3.67 -6.41
N GLY A 74 2.99 -4.75 -5.68
CA GLY A 74 4.16 -5.61 -5.85
C GLY A 74 5.42 -5.04 -5.19
N GLY A 75 5.26 -4.15 -4.21
CA GLY A 75 6.38 -3.39 -3.64
C GLY A 75 5.93 -2.03 -3.10
N PHE A 76 6.80 -1.41 -2.33
CA PHE A 76 6.70 0.02 -1.99
C PHE A 76 7.81 0.78 -2.71
N ASP A 77 7.53 2.03 -3.08
CA ASP A 77 8.57 2.97 -3.48
C ASP A 77 9.33 3.50 -2.26
N ALA A 78 10.46 4.18 -2.49
CA ALA A 78 11.33 4.67 -1.42
C ALA A 78 10.60 5.57 -0.41
N GLU A 79 9.71 6.45 -0.89
CA GLU A 79 8.95 7.35 -0.02
C GLU A 79 7.92 6.59 0.84
N THR A 80 7.27 5.58 0.27
CA THR A 80 6.29 4.76 0.99
C THR A 80 6.98 3.86 2.01
N ILE A 81 8.17 3.33 1.69
CA ILE A 81 9.01 2.60 2.66
C ILE A 81 9.37 3.49 3.84
N GLN A 82 9.78 4.73 3.60
CA GLN A 82 10.11 5.67 4.66
C GLN A 82 8.90 5.90 5.60
N ALA A 83 7.71 6.14 5.04
CA ALA A 83 6.50 6.32 5.85
C ALA A 83 6.13 5.05 6.65
N PHE A 84 6.41 3.86 6.11
CA PHE A 84 6.21 2.59 6.82
C PHE A 84 7.19 2.39 7.98
N GLU A 85 8.47 2.74 7.80
CA GLU A 85 9.46 2.68 8.89
C GLU A 85 9.16 3.70 10.00
N GLU A 86 8.66 4.90 9.65
CA GLU A 86 8.17 5.87 10.63
C GLU A 86 7.00 5.31 11.45
N LEU A 87 6.01 4.71 10.79
CA LEU A 87 4.88 4.06 11.44
C LEU A 87 5.33 2.95 12.40
N LYS A 88 6.26 2.11 11.96
CA LYS A 88 6.86 1.04 12.78
C LYS A 88 7.61 1.59 14.01
N LYS A 89 8.35 2.68 13.84
CA LYS A 89 9.05 3.35 14.95
C LYS A 89 8.06 3.82 16.02
N VAL A 90 6.95 4.42 15.60
CA VAL A 90 5.90 4.90 16.52
C VAL A 90 5.24 3.73 17.27
N GLY A 91 4.90 2.65 16.57
CA GLY A 91 4.30 1.48 17.22
C GLY A 91 5.24 0.77 18.23
N LEU A 92 6.54 0.81 18.01
CA LEU A 92 7.53 0.27 18.96
C LEU A 92 7.72 1.17 20.19
N SER A 93 7.50 2.48 20.07
CA SER A 93 7.61 3.41 21.20
C SER A 93 6.40 3.40 22.14
N SER A 94 5.18 3.07 21.68
CA SER A 94 4.00 2.97 22.56
C SER A 94 4.01 1.72 23.47
N HIS A 95 4.84 0.70 23.18
CA HIS A 95 4.91 -0.54 23.97
C HIS A 95 5.99 -0.54 25.07
N LYS A 96 6.58 0.61 25.39
CA LYS A 96 7.64 0.74 26.41
C LYS A 96 7.20 1.67 27.54
#